data_AF-A0A6P1ABS7-F1
#
_entry.id   AF-A0A6P1ABS7-F1
#
_cell.length_a   1.000
_cell.length_b   1.000
_cell.length_c   1.000
_cell.angle_alpha   90.00
_cell.angle_beta   90.00
_cell.angle_gamma   90.00
#
_symmetry.space_group_name_H-M   'P 1'
#
loop_
_entity.id
_entity.type
_entity.pdbx_description
1 polymer ?
#
loop_
_entity_poly.entity_id
_entity_poly.type
_entity_poly.pdbx_seq_one_letter_code
_entity_poly.pdbx_strand_id
1 'polypeptide(L)'
;MAAKEQLPSVEELKHSVASINFLADYLFGEVDSPIKQQFKANALAQQHPETTAIVKLATDLIAQSQPLPPEELLTVTQLASKLSEILSKKISAKQVNSALIELGFQETHPNQSRSWQLTETGTEYGLVLATTSKTNSWSGTRVKWFEKVISPLTEYFSDHTDVPSSATNGRNSRKPIGGAPQLLS
;
A
#
# COMPACT_ATOMS: atom_id res chain seq x y z
N MET A 1 -30.55 7.64 28.45
CA MET A 1 -31.31 8.17 27.30
C MET A 1 -30.51 7.85 26.05
N ALA A 2 -30.92 6.87 25.25
CA ALA A 2 -30.26 6.57 23.99
C ALA A 2 -30.64 7.65 22.97
N ALA A 3 -29.65 8.35 22.43
CA ALA A 3 -29.88 9.21 21.27
C ALA A 3 -30.42 8.33 20.15
N LYS A 4 -31.63 8.64 19.65
CA LYS A 4 -32.09 8.04 18.40
C LYS A 4 -31.08 8.47 17.33
N GLU A 5 -30.34 7.52 16.77
CA GLU A 5 -29.54 7.74 15.56
C GLU A 5 -30.51 8.21 14.48
N GLN A 6 -30.55 9.53 14.29
CA GLN A 6 -31.42 10.18 13.34
C GLN A 6 -30.66 10.15 12.02
N LEU A 7 -31.22 9.44 11.03
CA LEU A 7 -30.60 9.36 9.70
C LEU A 7 -30.43 10.78 9.13
N PRO A 8 -29.33 11.03 8.41
CA PRO A 8 -29.08 12.32 7.77
C PRO A 8 -30.19 12.56 6.76
N SER A 9 -30.54 13.82 6.58
CA SER A 9 -31.53 14.18 5.58
C SER A 9 -31.03 13.82 4.18
N VAL A 10 -31.97 13.60 3.26
CA VAL A 10 -31.65 13.29 1.86
C VAL A 10 -30.79 14.39 1.22
N GLU A 11 -31.00 15.65 1.60
CA GLU A 11 -30.23 16.78 1.07
C GLU A 11 -28.81 16.84 1.64
N GLU A 12 -28.62 16.52 2.92
CA GLU A 12 -27.28 16.38 3.51
C GLU A 12 -26.50 15.25 2.86
N LEU A 13 -27.15 14.09 2.64
CA LEU A 13 -26.53 12.96 1.95
C LEU A 13 -26.13 13.31 0.52
N LYS A 14 -26.99 13.99 -0.25
CA LYS A 14 -26.66 14.44 -1.61
C LYS A 14 -25.44 15.36 -1.62
N HIS A 15 -25.38 16.30 -0.67
CA HIS A 15 -24.27 17.24 -0.59
C HIS A 15 -22.94 16.54 -0.24
N SER A 16 -22.97 15.62 0.73
CA SER A 16 -21.80 14.81 1.11
C SER A 16 -21.34 13.93 -0.05
N VAL A 17 -22.25 13.23 -0.73
CA VAL A 17 -21.93 12.39 -1.90
C VAL A 17 -21.35 13.23 -3.04
N ALA A 18 -21.90 14.41 -3.32
CA ALA A 18 -21.38 15.30 -4.36
C ALA A 18 -19.94 15.78 -4.04
N SER A 19 -19.69 16.17 -2.79
CA SER A 19 -18.37 16.61 -2.33
C SER A 19 -17.35 15.47 -2.36
N ILE A 20 -17.75 14.28 -1.90
CA ILE A 20 -16.93 13.07 -1.94
C ILE A 20 -16.61 12.66 -3.38
N ASN A 21 -17.58 12.75 -4.29
CA ASN A 21 -17.38 12.46 -5.71
C ASN A 21 -16.38 13.44 -6.34
N PHE A 22 -16.55 14.74 -6.11
CA PHE A 22 -15.62 15.76 -6.59
C PHE A 22 -14.18 15.49 -6.11
N LEU A 23 -14.01 15.21 -4.82
CA LEU A 23 -12.70 14.90 -4.26
C LEU A 23 -12.13 13.58 -4.80
N ALA A 24 -12.97 12.58 -5.01
CA ALA A 24 -12.55 11.31 -5.59
C ALA A 24 -12.12 11.47 -7.05
N ASP A 25 -12.83 12.27 -7.84
CA ASP A 25 -12.47 12.57 -9.23
C ASP A 25 -11.17 13.39 -9.29
N TYR A 26 -10.99 14.35 -8.38
CA TYR A 26 -9.76 15.13 -8.27
C TYR A 26 -8.53 14.28 -7.88
N LEU A 27 -8.69 13.33 -6.96
CA LEU A 27 -7.59 12.51 -6.44
C LEU A 27 -7.26 11.30 -7.31
N PHE A 28 -8.26 10.70 -7.97
CA PHE A 28 -8.11 9.43 -8.70
C PHE A 28 -8.37 9.56 -10.21
N GLY A 29 -8.71 10.76 -10.71
CA GLY A 29 -9.12 10.98 -12.09
C GLY A 29 -10.54 10.49 -12.39
N GLU A 30 -10.96 10.55 -13.65
CA GLU A 30 -12.32 10.17 -14.06
C GLU A 30 -12.57 8.66 -14.08
N VAL A 31 -11.51 7.85 -14.13
CA VAL A 31 -11.63 6.39 -14.25
C VAL A 31 -12.27 5.79 -13.00
N ASP A 32 -13.36 5.03 -13.20
CA ASP A 32 -13.97 4.25 -12.12
C ASP A 32 -13.06 3.08 -11.75
N SER A 33 -12.57 3.12 -10.51
CA SER A 33 -11.73 2.07 -9.94
C SER A 33 -12.32 1.57 -8.62
N PRO A 34 -12.08 0.30 -8.26
CA PRO A 34 -12.49 -0.25 -6.96
C PRO A 34 -11.96 0.59 -5.78
N ILE A 35 -10.79 1.21 -5.96
CA ILE A 35 -10.15 2.10 -4.99
C ILE A 35 -10.97 3.37 -4.79
N LYS A 36 -11.40 3.99 -5.89
CA LYS A 36 -12.25 5.18 -5.90
C LYS A 36 -13.58 4.89 -5.22
N GLN A 37 -14.17 3.71 -5.47
CA GLN A 37 -15.40 3.27 -4.81
C GLN A 37 -15.20 3.04 -3.30
N GLN A 38 -14.11 2.40 -2.89
CA GLN A 38 -13.79 2.18 -1.48
C GLN A 38 -13.52 3.49 -0.73
N PHE A 39 -12.83 4.45 -1.36
CA PHE A 39 -12.63 5.79 -0.82
C PHE A 39 -13.96 6.49 -0.59
N LYS A 40 -14.85 6.50 -1.61
CA LYS A 40 -16.17 7.12 -1.52
C LYS A 40 -17.00 6.52 -0.37
N ALA A 41 -17.00 5.19 -0.25
CA ALA A 41 -17.67 4.47 0.83
C ALA A 41 -17.11 4.88 2.21
N ASN A 42 -15.80 4.83 2.40
CA ASN A 42 -15.17 5.16 3.68
C ASN A 42 -15.37 6.63 4.09
N ALA A 43 -15.27 7.55 3.13
CA ALA A 43 -15.49 8.97 3.36
C ALA A 43 -16.94 9.25 3.78
N LEU A 44 -17.91 8.55 3.17
CA LEU A 44 -19.32 8.68 3.52
C LEU A 44 -19.60 8.14 4.93
N ALA A 45 -19.04 6.97 5.29
CA ALA A 45 -19.17 6.41 6.63
C ALA A 45 -18.49 7.27 7.72
N GLN A 46 -17.42 8.00 7.39
CA GLN A 46 -16.78 8.94 8.32
C GLN A 46 -17.62 10.21 8.56
N GLN A 47 -18.23 10.75 7.51
CA GLN A 47 -19.08 11.95 7.62
C GLN A 47 -20.45 11.64 8.21
N HIS A 48 -20.96 10.43 7.97
CA HIS A 48 -22.24 9.94 8.43
C HIS A 48 -22.10 8.58 9.10
N PRO A 49 -21.62 8.53 10.36
CA PRO A 49 -21.44 7.28 11.10
C PRO A 49 -22.69 6.40 11.14
N GLU A 50 -23.87 7.01 11.17
CA GLU A 50 -25.18 6.37 11.11
C GLU A 50 -25.48 5.62 9.81
N THR A 51 -24.73 5.91 8.72
CA THR A 51 -24.81 5.18 7.45
C THR A 51 -23.83 4.02 7.36
N THR A 52 -22.94 3.85 8.34
CA THR A 52 -21.86 2.84 8.32
C THR A 52 -22.37 1.43 8.02
N ALA A 53 -23.52 1.04 8.58
CA ALA A 53 -24.10 -0.29 8.34
C ALA A 53 -24.50 -0.51 6.88
N ILE A 54 -25.08 0.53 6.24
CA ILE A 54 -25.54 0.50 4.85
C ILE A 54 -24.35 0.59 3.90
N VAL A 55 -23.39 1.47 4.20
CA VAL A 55 -22.14 1.60 3.44
C VAL A 55 -21.35 0.29 3.46
N LYS A 56 -21.28 -0.37 4.62
CA LYS A 56 -20.61 -1.67 4.74
C LYS A 56 -21.29 -2.74 3.90
N LEU A 57 -22.63 -2.83 3.93
CA LEU A 57 -23.38 -3.74 3.07
C LEU A 57 -23.12 -3.48 1.58
N ALA A 58 -23.14 -2.22 1.15
CA ALA A 58 -22.83 -1.86 -0.23
C ALA A 58 -21.39 -2.21 -0.61
N THR A 59 -20.43 -1.96 0.29
CA THR A 59 -19.01 -2.30 0.08
C THR A 59 -18.81 -3.81 0.00
N ASP A 60 -19.46 -4.59 0.87
CA ASP A 60 -19.40 -6.05 0.86
C ASP A 60 -20.01 -6.62 -0.43
N LEU A 61 -21.08 -6.03 -0.94
CA LEU A 61 -21.68 -6.40 -2.23
C LEU A 61 -20.77 -6.04 -3.41
N ILE A 62 -20.15 -4.86 -3.40
CA ILE A 62 -19.16 -4.45 -4.42
C ILE A 62 -17.97 -5.41 -4.41
N ALA A 63 -17.44 -5.74 -3.22
CA ALA A 63 -16.32 -6.66 -3.06
C ALA A 63 -16.67 -8.10 -3.51
N GLN A 64 -17.92 -8.54 -3.34
CA GLN A 64 -18.41 -9.83 -3.84
C GLN A 64 -18.66 -9.84 -5.35
N SER A 65 -18.98 -8.68 -5.93
CA SER A 65 -19.21 -8.54 -7.37
C SER A 65 -17.93 -8.37 -8.19
N GLN A 66 -16.82 -7.99 -7.54
CA GLN A 66 -15.50 -7.93 -8.14
C GLN A 66 -14.88 -9.33 -8.07
N PRO A 67 -14.50 -9.95 -9.20
CA PRO A 67 -13.72 -11.17 -9.15
C PRO A 67 -12.39 -10.85 -8.47
N LEU A 68 -12.22 -11.32 -7.24
CA LEU A 68 -10.88 -11.45 -6.65
C LEU A 68 -10.05 -12.22 -7.68
N PRO A 69 -8.89 -11.69 -8.12
CA PRO A 69 -8.04 -12.48 -8.98
C PRO A 69 -7.73 -13.81 -8.24
N PRO A 70 -7.94 -14.96 -8.89
CA PRO A 70 -7.68 -16.27 -8.28
C PRO A 70 -6.20 -16.47 -7.95
N GLU A 71 -5.34 -15.59 -8.44
CA GLU A 71 -3.90 -15.58 -8.22
C GLU A 71 -3.52 -14.92 -6.89
N GLU A 72 -2.58 -15.56 -6.18
CA GLU A 72 -2.02 -15.03 -4.94
C GLU A 72 -1.31 -13.70 -5.20
N LEU A 73 -1.86 -12.61 -4.65
CA LEU A 73 -1.24 -11.28 -4.74
C LEU A 73 -0.08 -11.15 -3.75
N LEU A 74 1.12 -10.97 -4.29
CA LEU A 74 2.39 -10.94 -3.58
C LEU A 74 2.80 -9.53 -3.17
N THR A 75 3.38 -9.41 -1.98
CA THR A 75 4.11 -8.21 -1.56
C THR A 75 5.54 -8.24 -2.11
N VAL A 76 6.22 -7.09 -2.13
CA VAL A 76 7.63 -6.99 -2.54
C VAL A 76 8.55 -7.90 -1.70
N THR A 77 8.25 -8.07 -0.42
CA THR A 77 8.99 -9.02 0.44
C THR A 77 8.78 -10.47 0.01
N GLN A 78 7.55 -10.85 -0.33
CA GLN A 78 7.25 -12.19 -0.84
C GLN A 78 7.89 -12.42 -2.22
N LEU A 79 7.86 -11.42 -3.11
CA LEU A 79 8.57 -11.47 -4.39
C LEU A 79 10.07 -11.67 -4.19
N ALA A 80 10.68 -10.93 -3.26
CA ALA A 80 12.10 -11.07 -2.95
C ALA A 80 12.45 -12.49 -2.47
N SER A 81 11.61 -13.10 -1.62
CA SER A 81 11.75 -14.49 -1.20
C SER A 81 11.66 -15.45 -2.39
N LYS A 82 10.60 -15.37 -3.20
CA LYS A 82 10.41 -16.26 -4.37
C LYS A 82 11.55 -16.13 -5.38
N LEU A 83 11.95 -14.91 -5.73
CA LEU A 83 13.07 -14.67 -6.64
C LEU A 83 14.40 -15.19 -6.07
N SER A 84 14.59 -15.10 -4.75
CA SER A 84 15.79 -15.62 -4.11
C SER A 84 15.89 -17.14 -4.22
N GLU A 85 14.76 -17.83 -4.10
CA GLU A 85 14.66 -19.28 -4.27
C GLU A 85 14.90 -19.67 -5.73
N ILE A 86 14.21 -19.04 -6.67
CA ILE A 86 14.30 -19.32 -8.12
C ILE A 86 15.74 -19.13 -8.63
N LEU A 87 16.37 -18.02 -8.28
CA LEU A 87 17.70 -17.65 -8.76
C LEU A 87 18.83 -18.14 -7.83
N SER A 88 18.50 -18.87 -6.75
CA SER A 88 19.46 -19.34 -5.74
C SER A 88 20.41 -18.25 -5.25
N LYS A 89 19.92 -17.02 -5.11
CA LYS A 89 20.72 -15.84 -4.70
C LYS A 89 19.93 -14.95 -3.75
N LYS A 90 20.61 -14.24 -2.86
CA LYS A 90 19.92 -13.37 -1.89
C LYS A 90 19.46 -12.07 -2.55
N ILE A 91 18.14 -11.92 -2.73
CA ILE A 91 17.50 -10.72 -3.25
C ILE A 91 16.71 -10.06 -2.12
N SER A 92 16.94 -8.75 -1.92
CA SER A 92 16.23 -7.95 -0.92
C SER A 92 15.01 -7.25 -1.52
N ALA A 93 14.02 -6.96 -0.69
CA ALA A 93 12.85 -6.16 -1.10
C ALA A 93 13.24 -4.78 -1.68
N LYS A 94 14.37 -4.20 -1.23
CA LYS A 94 14.89 -2.95 -1.79
C LYS A 94 15.37 -3.13 -3.23
N GLN A 95 16.06 -4.23 -3.53
CA GLN A 95 16.49 -4.56 -4.89
C GLN A 95 15.29 -4.82 -5.80
N VAL A 96 14.28 -5.54 -5.32
CA VAL A 96 13.03 -5.75 -6.09
C VAL A 96 12.35 -4.41 -6.38
N ASN A 97 12.22 -3.53 -5.40
CA ASN A 97 11.65 -2.19 -5.64
C ASN A 97 12.43 -1.38 -6.68
N SER A 98 13.76 -1.49 -6.67
CA SER A 98 14.60 -0.78 -7.65
C SER A 98 14.37 -1.36 -9.05
N ALA A 99 14.37 -2.69 -9.18
CA ALA A 99 14.08 -3.38 -10.44
C ALA A 99 12.69 -3.02 -10.99
N LEU A 100 11.66 -2.96 -10.15
CA LEU A 100 10.31 -2.57 -10.55
C LEU A 100 10.23 -1.12 -11.06
N ILE A 101 11.09 -0.22 -10.57
CA ILE A 101 11.19 1.16 -11.08
C ILE A 101 11.92 1.16 -12.42
N GLU A 102 13.03 0.43 -12.53
CA GLU A 102 13.84 0.36 -13.75
C GLU A 102 13.09 -0.32 -14.90
N LEU A 103 12.28 -1.33 -14.62
CA LEU A 103 11.34 -1.94 -15.56
C LEU A 103 10.13 -1.03 -15.89
N GLY A 104 10.03 0.12 -15.22
CA GLY A 104 8.96 1.08 -15.42
C GLY A 104 7.60 0.61 -14.93
N PHE A 105 7.53 -0.33 -13.99
CA PHE A 105 6.27 -0.86 -13.42
C PHE A 105 5.80 -0.08 -12.18
N GLN A 106 6.69 0.63 -11.50
CA GLN A 106 6.31 1.47 -10.39
C GLN A 106 7.11 2.77 -10.33
N GLU A 107 6.56 3.76 -9.65
CA GLU A 107 7.20 5.03 -9.38
C GLU A 107 7.02 5.48 -7.92
N THR A 108 7.93 6.35 -7.46
CA THR A 108 7.80 7.00 -6.16
C THR A 108 6.82 8.16 -6.25
N HIS A 109 5.91 8.25 -5.28
CA HIS A 109 5.04 9.41 -5.18
C HIS A 109 5.89 10.68 -4.92
N PRO A 110 5.73 11.77 -5.71
CA PRO A 110 6.58 12.96 -5.60
C PRO A 110 6.51 13.67 -4.24
N ASN A 111 5.39 13.53 -3.52
CA ASN A 111 5.12 14.25 -2.27
C ASN A 111 5.09 13.36 -1.02
N GLN A 112 5.36 12.06 -1.15
CA GLN A 112 5.33 11.13 -0.03
C GLN A 112 6.50 10.15 -0.11
N SER A 113 7.47 10.36 0.76
CA SER A 113 8.53 9.38 0.96
C SER A 113 7.91 8.04 1.40
N ARG A 114 8.09 7.01 0.56
CA ARG A 114 7.70 5.59 0.77
C ARG A 114 6.30 5.17 0.32
N SER A 115 5.58 5.97 -0.47
CA SER A 115 4.42 5.45 -1.21
C SER A 115 4.82 5.13 -2.66
N TRP A 116 4.46 3.93 -3.09
CA TRP A 116 4.69 3.41 -4.43
C TRP A 116 3.39 3.49 -5.23
N GLN A 117 3.48 3.92 -6.48
CA GLN A 117 2.38 3.92 -7.43
C GLN A 117 2.71 3.00 -8.60
N LEU A 118 1.70 2.35 -9.15
CA LEU A 118 1.85 1.61 -10.39
C LEU A 118 1.81 2.61 -11.55
N THR A 119 2.73 2.43 -12.49
CA THR A 119 2.65 3.07 -13.80
C THR A 119 1.57 2.40 -14.65
N GLU A 120 1.27 2.95 -15.83
CA GLU A 120 0.34 2.34 -16.78
C GLU A 120 0.71 0.89 -17.11
N THR A 121 1.98 0.63 -17.43
CA THR A 121 2.52 -0.73 -17.67
C THR A 121 2.52 -1.57 -16.40
N GLY A 122 2.74 -0.96 -15.24
CA GLY A 122 2.68 -1.61 -13.94
C GLY A 122 1.31 -2.16 -13.57
N THR A 123 0.22 -1.54 -14.05
CA THR A 123 -1.16 -2.02 -13.79
C THR A 123 -1.44 -3.39 -14.38
N GLU A 124 -0.68 -3.80 -15.40
CA GLU A 124 -0.77 -5.16 -15.92
C GLU A 124 -0.27 -6.16 -14.87
N TYR A 125 0.79 -5.84 -14.13
CA TYR A 125 1.51 -6.75 -13.24
C TYR A 125 1.16 -6.61 -11.76
N GLY A 126 0.40 -5.59 -11.39
CA GLY A 126 0.04 -5.35 -9.99
C GLY A 126 -1.29 -4.66 -9.79
N LEU A 127 -1.67 -4.57 -8.52
CA LEU A 127 -2.84 -3.86 -8.04
C LEU A 127 -2.47 -3.00 -6.84
N VAL A 128 -3.11 -1.83 -6.75
CA VAL A 128 -3.05 -0.99 -5.56
C VAL A 128 -4.23 -1.36 -4.67
N LEU A 129 -3.96 -1.83 -3.46
CA LEU A 129 -4.98 -2.19 -2.48
C LEU A 129 -5.01 -1.18 -1.34
N ALA A 130 -6.21 -0.76 -0.95
CA ALA A 130 -6.40 -0.03 0.30
C ALA A 130 -6.13 -0.98 1.47
N THR A 131 -5.22 -0.58 2.35
CA THR A 131 -4.89 -1.32 3.58
C THR A 131 -5.22 -0.45 4.78
N THR A 132 -6.09 -0.95 5.64
CA THR A 132 -6.29 -0.44 6.99
C THR A 132 -5.52 -1.31 7.97
N SER A 133 -4.63 -0.71 8.74
CA SER A 133 -3.99 -1.42 9.85
C SER A 133 -5.03 -1.64 10.96
N LYS A 134 -5.12 -2.89 11.45
CA LYS A 134 -6.04 -3.27 12.54
C LYS A 134 -5.59 -2.72 13.90
N THR A 135 -4.32 -2.42 14.06
CA THR A 135 -3.68 -2.06 15.34
C THR A 135 -3.49 -0.57 15.52
N ASN A 136 -3.21 0.15 14.45
CA ASN A 136 -3.02 1.60 14.46
C ASN A 136 -3.94 2.12 13.36
N SER A 137 -4.82 3.09 13.62
CA SER A 137 -5.83 3.63 12.68
C SER A 137 -5.30 4.21 11.35
N TRP A 138 -4.05 3.89 11.00
CA TRP A 138 -3.44 4.10 9.71
C TRP A 138 -4.22 3.35 8.62
N SER A 139 -4.70 4.12 7.67
CA SER A 139 -5.18 3.67 6.38
C SER A 139 -4.24 4.20 5.31
N GLY A 140 -3.91 3.38 4.32
CA GLY A 140 -3.02 3.76 3.24
C GLY A 140 -3.09 2.78 2.08
N THR A 141 -2.44 3.13 0.98
CA THR A 141 -2.36 2.26 -0.19
C THR A 141 -1.15 1.34 -0.08
N ARG A 142 -1.29 0.12 -0.58
CA ARG A 142 -0.18 -0.83 -0.76
C ARG A 142 -0.28 -1.46 -2.13
N VAL A 143 0.83 -1.40 -2.87
CA VAL A 143 0.97 -2.15 -4.12
C VAL A 143 1.16 -3.63 -3.78
N LYS A 144 0.42 -4.48 -4.49
CA LYS A 144 0.62 -5.92 -4.56
C LYS A 144 0.80 -6.34 -6.00
N TRP A 145 1.43 -7.49 -6.21
CA TRP A 145 1.85 -7.94 -7.53
C TRP A 145 1.28 -9.32 -7.84
N PHE A 146 0.90 -9.54 -9.09
CA PHE A 146 0.54 -10.85 -9.62
C PHE A 146 1.79 -11.72 -9.78
N GLU A 147 1.63 -13.05 -9.78
CA GLU A 147 2.78 -13.96 -9.98
C GLU A 147 3.45 -13.76 -11.34
N LYS A 148 2.72 -13.33 -12.37
CA LYS A 148 3.29 -13.04 -13.69
C LYS A 148 4.38 -11.98 -13.69
N VAL A 149 4.52 -11.14 -12.65
CA VAL A 149 5.65 -10.20 -12.52
C VAL A 149 6.99 -10.93 -12.26
N ILE A 150 6.95 -12.19 -11.81
CA ILE A 150 8.15 -12.97 -11.48
C ILE A 150 9.01 -13.19 -12.73
N SER A 151 8.40 -13.44 -13.88
CA SER A 151 9.13 -13.67 -15.14
C SER A 151 10.01 -12.49 -15.53
N PRO A 152 9.48 -11.25 -15.72
CA PRO A 152 10.31 -10.10 -16.08
C PRO A 152 11.34 -9.76 -14.99
N LEU A 153 11.02 -9.97 -13.71
CA LEU A 153 11.99 -9.76 -12.63
C LEU A 153 13.12 -10.79 -12.66
N THR A 154 12.82 -12.05 -13.02
CA THR A 154 13.81 -13.12 -13.13
C THR A 154 14.77 -12.84 -14.28
N GLU A 155 14.25 -12.40 -15.43
CA GLU A 155 15.04 -11.95 -16.58
C GLU A 155 15.95 -10.77 -16.19
N TYR A 156 15.36 -9.70 -15.62
CA TYR A 156 16.11 -8.54 -15.13
C TYR A 156 17.27 -8.93 -14.20
N PHE A 157 17.01 -9.78 -13.21
CA PHE A 157 18.03 -10.19 -12.26
C PHE A 157 19.03 -11.19 -12.85
N SER A 158 18.69 -11.94 -13.89
CA SER A 158 19.62 -12.84 -14.57
C SER A 158 20.63 -12.07 -15.41
N ASP A 159 20.17 -11.01 -16.07
CA ASP A 159 21.00 -10.16 -16.94
C ASP A 159 21.87 -9.18 -16.15
N HIS A 160 21.45 -8.79 -14.94
CA HIS A 160 22.15 -7.84 -14.08
C HIS A 160 22.85 -8.55 -12.91
N THR A 161 23.86 -9.36 -13.21
CA THR A 161 24.64 -10.15 -12.21
C THR A 161 25.36 -9.32 -11.14
N ASP A 162 25.53 -8.00 -11.35
CA ASP A 162 26.37 -7.13 -10.51
C ASP A 162 25.59 -5.97 -9.86
N VAL A 163 24.41 -6.22 -9.27
CA VAL A 163 23.78 -5.18 -8.42
C VAL A 163 24.61 -5.05 -7.13
N PRO A 164 25.26 -3.90 -6.85
CA PRO A 164 26.11 -3.76 -5.68
C PRO A 164 25.28 -3.94 -4.42
N SER A 165 25.63 -4.95 -3.63
CA SER A 165 25.20 -5.06 -2.24
C SER A 165 25.69 -3.82 -1.52
N SER A 166 24.84 -2.79 -1.35
CA SER A 166 25.27 -1.56 -0.67
C SER A 166 25.71 -1.95 0.72
N ALA A 167 27.02 -1.82 0.93
CA ALA A 167 27.75 -2.29 2.08
C ALA A 167 27.07 -1.89 3.39
N THR A 168 27.03 -2.88 4.28
CA THR A 168 26.89 -2.75 5.73
C THR A 168 27.58 -1.51 6.27
N ASN A 169 26.82 -0.52 6.75
CA ASN A 169 27.35 0.46 7.69
C ASN A 169 27.08 -0.05 9.11
N GLY A 170 27.86 -1.03 9.51
CA GLY A 170 28.05 -1.37 10.91
C GLY A 170 28.95 -0.31 11.55
N ARG A 171 28.38 0.57 12.37
CA ARG A 171 29.10 1.19 13.49
C ARG A 171 28.24 1.10 14.74
N ASN A 172 28.33 -0.07 15.37
CA ASN A 172 28.22 -0.16 16.82
C ASN A 172 29.34 0.69 17.42
N SER A 173 28.98 1.78 18.10
CA SER A 173 29.84 2.40 19.10
C SER A 173 29.05 2.51 20.39
N ARG A 174 28.89 1.36 21.05
CA ARG A 174 28.68 1.32 22.50
C ARG A 174 29.94 1.91 23.13
N LYS A 175 29.83 3.12 23.69
CA LYS A 175 30.83 3.63 24.63
C LYS A 175 30.56 2.93 25.98
N PRO A 176 31.49 2.14 26.54
CA PRO A 176 31.39 1.72 27.92
C PRO A 176 31.79 2.92 28.81
N ILE A 177 30.85 3.43 29.60
CA ILE A 177 31.18 4.35 30.70
C ILE A 177 31.38 3.47 31.94
N GLY A 178 32.61 3.01 32.13
CA GLY A 178 33.11 2.54 33.41
C GLY A 178 34.19 3.52 33.88
N GLY A 179 34.04 4.07 35.08
CA GLY A 179 35.05 4.94 35.67
C GLY A 179 34.52 5.79 36.82
N ALA A 180 34.18 5.17 37.94
CA ALA A 180 34.40 5.82 39.23
C ALA A 180 35.93 5.88 39.48
N PRO A 181 36.42 6.95 40.11
CA PRO A 181 37.10 6.73 41.38
C PRO A 181 36.74 7.79 42.43
N GLN A 182 37.15 7.45 43.66
CA GLN A 182 36.76 8.00 44.94
C GLN A 182 37.42 9.35 45.30
N LEU A 183 36.78 10.01 46.28
CA LEU A 183 37.33 10.78 47.42
C LEU A 183 38.85 11.00 47.47
N LEU A 184 39.28 12.26 47.65
CA LEU A 184 39.89 12.74 48.91
C LEU A 184 40.31 14.23 48.81
N SER A 185 40.14 14.91 49.95
CA SER A 185 40.62 16.23 50.37
C SER A 185 39.80 17.45 49.94
#